data_AF-A0A450VDI7-F1
#
_entry.id   AF-A0A450VDI7-F1
#
_cell.length_a   1.000
_cell.length_b   1.000
_cell.length_c   1.000
_cell.angle_alpha   90.00
_cell.angle_beta   90.00
_cell.angle_gamma   90.00
#
_symmetry.space_group_name_H-M   'P 1'
#
loop_
_entity.id
_entity.type
_entity.pdbx_description
1 polymer ?
#
loop_
_entity_poly.entity_id
_entity_poly.type
_entity_poly.pdbx_seq_one_letter_code
_entity_poly.pdbx_strand_id
1 'polypeptide(L)'
;MRKSTISRELRRNRGRKDIGPSRPAHKLACNRREAKNSTALPPDTWNLIEQLLREDWTLEQITFWFKGPNLITLSHEWIYQHLIRDKRSGGTLHLLYVVKKTQKALWYHSRCGQLSNRVPIEERPAFVGSVDI
;
A
#
# COMPACT_ATOMS: atom_id res chain seq x y z
N MET A 1 -32.20 7.73 -15.51
CA MET A 1 -31.15 8.77 -15.66
C MET A 1 -31.82 10.12 -15.84
N ARG A 2 -31.36 11.20 -15.18
CA ARG A 2 -32.04 12.52 -15.25
C ARG A 2 -31.52 13.34 -16.44
N LYS A 3 -32.39 14.16 -17.05
CA LYS A 3 -32.04 15.04 -18.19
C LYS A 3 -30.86 15.99 -17.86
N SER A 4 -30.81 16.46 -16.62
CA SER A 4 -29.72 17.29 -16.10
C SER A 4 -28.36 16.58 -16.11
N THR A 5 -28.34 15.27 -15.83
CA THR A 5 -27.12 14.44 -15.88
C THR A 5 -26.61 14.33 -17.30
N ILE A 6 -27.49 14.01 -18.26
CA ILE A 6 -27.15 13.83 -19.68
C ILE A 6 -26.60 15.13 -20.28
N SER A 7 -27.28 16.26 -20.04
CA SER A 7 -26.86 17.57 -20.55
C SER A 7 -25.47 17.97 -20.04
N ARG A 8 -25.18 17.74 -18.75
CA ARG A 8 -23.87 18.03 -18.15
C ARG A 8 -22.78 17.14 -18.74
N GLU A 9 -23.03 15.84 -18.95
CA GLU A 9 -22.05 14.94 -19.57
C GLU A 9 -21.75 15.30 -21.03
N LEU A 10 -22.77 15.67 -21.81
CA LEU A 10 -22.61 16.14 -23.19
C LEU A 10 -21.75 17.41 -23.24
N ARG A 11 -22.00 18.36 -22.34
CA ARG A 11 -21.21 19.60 -22.26
C ARG A 11 -19.74 19.33 -21.90
N ARG A 12 -19.46 18.38 -21.00
CA ARG A 12 -18.09 18.05 -20.56
C ARG A 12 -17.25 17.34 -21.63
N ASN A 13 -17.89 16.68 -22.58
CA ASN A 13 -17.24 15.90 -23.64
C ASN A 13 -17.45 16.51 -25.04
N ARG A 14 -17.94 17.75 -25.13
CA ARG A 14 -18.17 18.44 -26.39
C ARG A 14 -16.83 18.78 -27.06
N GLY A 15 -16.61 18.27 -28.27
CA GLY A 15 -15.49 18.68 -29.12
C GLY A 15 -15.94 19.47 -30.35
N ARG A 16 -14.98 20.04 -31.10
CA ARG A 16 -15.23 20.75 -32.37
C ARG A 16 -15.39 19.75 -33.53
N LYS A 17 -16.52 19.05 -33.59
CA LYS A 17 -17.00 18.45 -34.84
C LYS A 17 -18.50 18.25 -34.75
N ASP A 18 -19.17 18.60 -35.83
CA ASP A 18 -20.59 18.92 -35.80
C ASP A 18 -21.48 17.68 -35.96
N ILE A 19 -20.87 16.49 -36.17
CA ILE A 19 -21.57 15.24 -36.50
C ILE A 19 -20.87 13.98 -35.94
N GLY A 20 -20.18 14.06 -34.80
CA GLY A 20 -19.58 12.85 -34.18
C GLY A 20 -18.80 13.13 -32.89
N PRO A 21 -18.42 12.10 -32.10
CA PRO A 21 -17.66 12.31 -30.87
C PRO A 21 -16.28 12.87 -31.18
N SER A 22 -16.19 14.19 -31.22
CA SER A 22 -14.94 14.92 -31.38
C SER A 22 -14.12 14.80 -30.09
N ARG A 23 -13.03 14.03 -30.16
CA ARG A 23 -12.08 13.66 -29.08
C ARG A 23 -12.59 12.54 -28.15
N PRO A 24 -11.75 11.54 -27.81
CA PRO A 24 -12.14 10.48 -26.89
C PRO A 24 -12.42 11.06 -25.50
N ALA A 25 -13.66 10.92 -25.03
CA ALA A 25 -14.10 11.33 -23.69
C ALA A 25 -13.19 10.78 -22.58
N HIS A 26 -12.65 9.57 -22.80
CA HIS A 26 -11.65 8.94 -21.95
C HIS A 26 -10.39 9.81 -21.78
N LYS A 27 -9.82 10.30 -22.88
CA LYS A 27 -8.61 11.15 -22.83
C LYS A 27 -8.87 12.46 -22.10
N LEU A 28 -10.04 13.09 -22.32
CA LEU A 28 -10.42 14.29 -21.57
C LEU A 28 -10.60 14.03 -20.07
N ALA A 29 -11.12 12.85 -19.71
CA ALA A 29 -11.25 12.44 -18.32
C ALA A 29 -9.87 12.19 -17.67
N CYS A 30 -8.95 11.53 -18.37
CA CYS A 30 -7.57 11.32 -17.93
C CYS A 30 -6.83 12.66 -17.75
N ASN A 31 -6.87 13.54 -18.75
CA ASN A 31 -6.24 14.86 -18.66
C ASN A 31 -6.78 15.69 -17.49
N ARG A 32 -8.10 15.66 -17.21
CA ARG A 32 -8.67 16.35 -16.04
C ARG A 32 -8.21 15.73 -14.73
N ARG A 33 -8.01 14.40 -14.70
CA ARG A 33 -7.49 13.70 -13.52
C ARG A 33 -6.03 14.06 -13.27
N GLU A 34 -5.24 14.18 -14.32
CA GLU A 34 -3.83 14.60 -14.26
C GLU A 34 -3.70 16.09 -13.89
N ALA A 35 -4.51 16.97 -14.49
CA ALA A 35 -4.51 18.41 -14.22
C ALA A 35 -5.09 18.78 -12.85
N LYS A 36 -5.80 17.85 -12.19
CA LYS A 36 -6.20 18.00 -10.79
C LYS A 36 -4.95 17.78 -9.94
N ASN A 37 -4.12 18.82 -9.87
CA ASN A 37 -2.85 18.84 -9.15
C ASN A 37 -2.98 18.14 -7.80
N SER A 38 -2.39 16.96 -7.69
CA SER A 38 -1.97 16.39 -6.43
C SER A 38 -0.71 17.15 -6.07
N THR A 39 -0.72 17.98 -5.02
CA THR A 39 0.50 18.58 -4.48
C THR A 39 1.52 17.45 -4.29
N ALA A 40 2.54 17.39 -5.13
CA ALA A 40 3.59 16.41 -4.99
C ALA A 40 4.35 16.76 -3.71
N LEU A 41 4.66 15.76 -2.88
CA LEU A 41 5.57 15.98 -1.77
C LEU A 41 6.92 16.44 -2.32
N PRO A 42 7.62 17.33 -1.60
CA PRO A 42 9.01 17.68 -1.92
C PRO A 42 9.88 16.41 -2.02
N PRO A 43 10.87 16.38 -2.93
CA PRO A 43 11.80 15.25 -3.04
C PRO A 43 12.46 14.86 -1.71
N ASP A 44 12.79 15.85 -0.87
CA ASP A 44 13.39 15.62 0.45
C ASP A 44 12.48 14.81 1.38
N THR A 45 11.16 14.99 1.27
CA THR A 45 10.19 14.21 2.03
C THR A 45 10.17 12.75 1.58
N TRP A 46 10.32 12.49 0.28
CA TRP A 46 10.41 11.13 -0.24
C TRP A 46 11.69 10.44 0.21
N ASN A 47 12.84 11.13 0.17
CA ASN A 47 14.11 10.59 0.66
C ASN A 47 14.01 10.14 2.13
N LEU A 48 13.35 10.93 2.96
CA LEU A 48 13.12 10.62 4.37
C LEU A 48 12.17 9.42 4.55
N ILE A 49 11.08 9.35 3.79
CA ILE A 49 10.17 8.19 3.79
C ILE A 49 10.93 6.91 3.39
N GLU A 50 11.78 6.97 2.37
CA GLU A 50 12.60 5.83 1.94
C GLU A 50 13.59 5.39 3.01
N GLN A 51 14.21 6.34 3.72
CA GLN A 51 15.10 6.04 4.84
C GLN A 51 14.35 5.31 5.96
N LEU A 52 13.17 5.82 6.36
CA LEU A 52 12.33 5.18 7.37
C LEU A 52 11.88 3.77 6.94
N LEU A 53 11.55 3.57 5.66
CA LEU A 53 11.23 2.24 5.13
C LEU A 53 12.41 1.27 5.19
N ARG A 54 13.65 1.74 5.01
CA ARG A 54 14.87 0.93 5.18
C ARG A 54 15.15 0.58 6.64
N GLU A 55 14.69 1.41 7.57
CA GLU A 55 14.76 1.18 9.01
C GLU A 55 13.61 0.28 9.53
N ASP A 56 12.92 -0.45 8.64
CA ASP A 56 11.81 -1.36 9.00
C ASP A 56 10.58 -0.68 9.61
N TRP A 57 10.39 0.63 9.39
CA TRP A 57 9.19 1.33 9.87
C TRP A 57 7.94 0.92 9.11
N THR A 58 6.83 0.79 9.83
CA THR A 58 5.51 0.59 9.21
C THR A 58 4.95 1.90 8.66
N LEU A 59 4.07 1.81 7.65
CA LEU A 59 3.45 2.99 7.03
C LEU A 59 2.69 3.86 8.04
N GLU A 60 1.99 3.24 8.99
CA GLU A 60 1.29 3.98 10.05
C GLU A 60 2.28 4.73 10.94
N GLN A 61 3.40 4.11 11.31
CA GLN A 61 4.45 4.78 12.10
C GLN A 61 5.05 5.95 11.33
N ILE A 62 5.31 5.79 10.03
CA ILE A 62 5.79 6.90 9.17
C ILE A 62 4.76 8.03 9.19
N THR A 63 3.49 7.75 8.91
CA THR A 63 2.47 8.82 8.93
C THR A 63 2.33 9.49 10.29
N PHE A 64 2.48 8.74 11.39
CA PHE A 64 2.42 9.28 12.74
C PHE A 64 3.62 10.19 13.02
N TRP A 65 4.83 9.79 12.60
CA TRP A 65 6.04 10.59 12.73
C TRP A 65 5.91 11.93 12.00
N PHE A 66 5.27 11.94 10.84
CA PHE A 66 4.98 13.16 10.07
C PHE A 66 3.85 14.06 10.66
N LYS A 67 3.16 13.68 11.74
CA LYS A 67 2.13 14.52 12.38
C LYS A 67 2.67 15.60 13.34
N GLY A 68 3.99 15.70 13.50
CA GLY A 68 4.63 16.67 14.39
C GLY A 68 4.44 18.15 13.98
N PRO A 69 4.82 19.10 14.86
CA PRO A 69 4.36 20.50 14.81
C PRO A 69 4.80 21.34 13.59
N ASN A 70 5.55 20.81 12.63
CA ASN A 70 5.95 21.52 11.40
C ASN A 70 6.11 20.58 10.18
N LEU A 71 5.49 19.40 10.18
CA LEU A 71 5.63 18.44 9.08
C LEU A 71 4.38 18.38 8.19
N ILE A 72 4.61 18.01 6.92
CA ILE A 72 3.56 17.88 5.90
C ILE A 72 2.57 16.79 6.33
N THR A 73 1.27 17.03 6.14
CA THR A 73 0.24 16.01 6.37
C THR A 73 0.39 14.88 5.36
N LEU A 74 1.03 13.79 5.78
CA LEU A 74 1.27 12.61 4.98
C LEU A 74 0.19 11.56 5.22
N SER A 75 -0.57 11.21 4.19
CA SER A 75 -1.47 10.05 4.23
C SER A 75 -0.72 8.77 3.88
N HIS A 76 -1.01 7.67 4.58
CA HIS A 76 -0.42 6.35 4.28
C HIS A 76 -0.73 5.93 2.84
N GLU A 77 -1.88 6.34 2.30
CA GLU A 77 -2.28 6.08 0.91
C GLU A 77 -1.29 6.67 -0.10
N TRP A 78 -0.66 7.81 0.21
CA TRP A 78 0.32 8.40 -0.70
C TRP A 78 1.59 7.55 -0.79
N ILE A 79 2.03 7.02 0.35
CA ILE A 79 3.17 6.10 0.41
C ILE A 79 2.81 4.80 -0.30
N TYR A 80 1.59 4.27 -0.11
CA TYR A 80 1.11 3.10 -0.87
C TYR A 80 1.14 3.32 -2.38
N GLN A 81 0.61 4.44 -2.87
CA GLN A 81 0.62 4.76 -4.30
C GLN A 81 2.04 4.89 -4.84
N HIS A 82 2.96 5.42 -4.04
CA HIS A 82 4.38 5.49 -4.39
C HIS A 82 5.00 4.09 -4.51
N LEU A 83 4.77 3.20 -3.54
CA LEU A 83 5.24 1.81 -3.60
C LEU A 83 4.64 1.04 -4.79
N ILE A 84 3.38 1.28 -5.12
CA ILE A 84 2.73 0.69 -6.30
C ILE A 84 3.38 1.20 -7.60
N ARG A 85 3.75 2.49 -7.66
CA ARG A 85 4.47 3.06 -8.81
C ARG A 85 5.86 2.45 -8.94
N ASP A 86 6.61 2.38 -7.83
CA ASP A 86 7.93 1.74 -7.77
C ASP A 86 7.88 0.29 -8.28
N LYS A 87 6.89 -0.49 -7.80
CA LYS A 87 6.64 -1.85 -8.29
C LYS A 87 6.41 -1.92 -9.80
N ARG A 88 5.63 -0.99 -10.35
CA ARG A 88 5.33 -0.94 -11.79
C ARG A 88 6.53 -0.52 -12.63
N SER A 89 7.44 0.29 -12.09
CA SER A 89 8.69 0.65 -12.74
C SER A 89 9.79 -0.41 -12.56
N GLY A 90 9.53 -1.50 -11.82
CA GLY A 90 10.52 -2.55 -11.54
C GLY A 90 11.55 -2.16 -10.47
N GLY A 91 11.21 -1.20 -9.60
CA GLY A 91 12.04 -0.81 -8.47
C GLY A 91 11.96 -1.79 -7.30
N THR A 92 12.80 -1.55 -6.29
CA THR A 92 12.97 -2.44 -5.14
C THR A 92 12.40 -1.86 -3.85
N LEU A 93 11.96 -0.60 -3.84
CA LEU A 93 11.43 0.06 -2.64
C LEU A 93 10.17 -0.66 -2.14
N HIS A 94 9.33 -1.15 -3.05
CA HIS A 94 8.17 -1.97 -2.72
C HIS A 94 8.52 -3.22 -1.89
N LEU A 95 9.71 -3.80 -2.08
CA LEU A 95 10.12 -5.01 -1.36
C LEU A 95 10.42 -4.74 0.11
N LEU A 96 10.81 -3.52 0.46
CA LEU A 96 11.04 -3.11 1.85
C LEU A 96 9.73 -3.01 2.64
N TYR A 97 8.62 -2.77 1.93
CA TYR A 97 7.30 -2.83 2.50
C TYR A 97 6.83 -4.30 2.65
N VAL A 98 7.39 -5.00 3.64
CA VAL A 98 6.86 -6.28 4.10
C VAL A 98 5.88 -6.01 5.23
N VAL A 99 4.59 -6.25 4.98
CA VAL A 99 3.61 -6.37 6.07
C VAL A 99 4.02 -7.58 6.91
N LYS A 100 4.76 -7.35 7.99
CA LYS A 100 5.08 -8.38 8.96
C LYS A 100 3.74 -8.83 9.56
N LYS A 101 3.20 -9.96 9.07
CA LYS A 101 2.07 -10.62 9.72
C LYS A 101 2.50 -10.88 11.15
N THR A 102 1.84 -10.23 12.10
CA THR A 102 2.10 -10.52 13.50
C THR A 102 1.87 -12.00 13.72
N GLN A 103 2.69 -12.66 14.54
CA GLN A 103 2.44 -14.06 14.93
C GLN A 103 0.99 -14.23 15.45
N LYS A 104 0.44 -13.15 16.02
CA LYS A 104 -0.95 -13.03 16.47
C LYS A 104 -1.99 -13.29 15.35
N ALA A 105 -1.75 -12.82 14.13
CA ALA A 105 -2.63 -13.07 12.98
C ALA A 105 -2.46 -14.47 12.38
N LEU A 106 -1.26 -15.04 12.48
CA LEU A 106 -1.00 -16.41 12.01
C LEU A 106 -1.68 -17.45 12.92
N TRP A 107 -1.60 -17.32 14.25
CA TRP A 107 -2.28 -18.27 15.15
C TRP A 107 -3.81 -18.12 15.11
N TYR A 108 -4.33 -16.91 14.92
CA TYR A 108 -5.78 -16.66 14.91
C TYR A 108 -6.50 -17.42 13.77
N HIS A 109 -5.84 -17.59 12.62
CA HIS A 109 -6.35 -18.40 11.50
C HIS A 109 -5.87 -19.86 11.53
N SER A 110 -5.03 -20.24 12.49
CA SER A 110 -4.56 -21.60 12.66
C SER A 110 -5.67 -22.42 13.32
N ARG A 111 -6.43 -23.18 12.53
CA ARG A 111 -7.40 -24.19 13.02
C ARG A 111 -6.72 -25.43 13.63
N CYS A 112 -5.42 -25.36 13.91
CA CYS A 112 -4.67 -26.44 14.50
C CYS A 112 -5.01 -26.50 15.99
N GLY A 113 -5.73 -27.55 16.41
CA GLY A 113 -5.90 -27.85 17.83
C GLY A 113 -4.55 -28.09 18.50
N GLN A 114 -4.47 -27.88 19.83
CA GLN A 114 -3.32 -28.35 20.60
C GLN A 114 -3.19 -29.87 20.44
N LEU A 115 -1.98 -30.38 20.17
CA LEU A 115 -1.73 -31.82 20.26
C LEU A 115 -2.09 -32.30 21.67
N SER A 116 -3.08 -33.19 21.77
CA SER A 116 -3.57 -33.73 23.04
C SER A 116 -2.51 -34.52 23.80
N ASN A 117 -1.51 -35.07 23.09
CA ASN A 117 -0.50 -35.97 23.63
C ASN A 117 0.90 -35.35 23.58
N ARG A 118 1.03 -34.06 23.86
CA ARG A 118 2.35 -33.42 23.97
C ARG A 118 3.01 -33.85 25.29
N VAL A 119 4.17 -34.47 25.21
CA VAL A 119 4.99 -34.79 26.38
C VAL A 119 5.65 -33.48 26.88
N PRO A 120 5.43 -33.09 28.15
CA PRO A 120 6.10 -31.95 28.77
C PRO A 120 7.62 -32.07 28.65
N ILE A 121 8.34 -30.95 28.65
CA ILE A 121 9.80 -31.00 28.46
C ILE A 121 10.51 -31.70 29.61
N GLU A 122 9.88 -31.69 30.78
CA GLU A 122 10.28 -32.32 32.04
C GLU A 122 10.18 -33.85 31.98
N GLU A 123 9.29 -34.38 31.12
CA GLU A 123 9.07 -35.82 30.93
C GLU A 123 9.84 -36.39 29.74
N ARG A 124 10.60 -35.55 29.02
CA ARG A 124 11.44 -36.04 27.93
C ARG A 124 12.59 -36.86 28.52
N PRO A 125 12.86 -38.07 28.01
CA PRO A 125 14.02 -38.83 28.44
C PRO A 125 15.29 -38.03 28.13
N ALA A 126 16.15 -37.87 29.14
CA ALA A 126 17.42 -37.14 29.01
C ALA A 126 18.41 -37.77 28.00
N PHE A 127 18.11 -38.98 27.53
CA PHE A 127 18.96 -39.77 26.65
C PHE A 127 18.66 -39.50 25.18
N VAL A 128 19.19 -38.40 24.65
CA VAL A 128 19.50 -38.28 23.22
C VAL A 128 20.95 -37.82 23.13
N GLY A 129 21.87 -38.76 23.37
CA GLY A 129 23.29 -38.43 23.50
C GLY A 129 24.29 -39.59 23.53
N SER A 130 23.88 -40.86 23.41
CA SER A 130 24.83 -41.89 22.98
C SER A 130 24.22 -42.74 21.88
N VAL A 131 24.73 -42.54 20.67
CA VAL A 131 24.65 -43.55 19.61
C VAL A 131 26.01 -44.21 19.62
N ASP A 132 26.09 -45.37 20.27
CA ASP A 132 27.15 -46.33 20.02
C ASP A 132 26.78 -47.09 18.74
N ILE A 133 27.35 -46.68 17.60
CA ILE A 133 27.63 -47.51 16.41
C ILE A 133 28.93 -47.00 15.79
#